data_AF-A0ABD5UPE1-F1
#
_entry.id   AF-A0ABD5UPE1-F1
#
_cell.length_a   1.000
_cell.length_b   1.000
_cell.length_c   1.000
_cell.angle_alpha   90.00
_cell.angle_beta   90.00
_cell.angle_gamma   90.00
#
_symmetry.space_group_name_H-M   'P 1'
#
loop_
_entity.id
_entity.type
_entity.pdbx_description
1 polymer ?
#
loop_
_entity_poly.entity_id
_entity_poly.type
_entity_poly.pdbx_seq_one_letter_code
_entity_poly.pdbx_strand_id
1 'polypeptide(L)'
;MSGSEKEGQKEKNGEASGGGEQAISSKRDLANRYQSMVADQFQSVSNFEDKAWKAIRANIALIGIYLTGISVLLRTSDSTPSIALIDTPPVLIGIVGLFASLVYAIIVMLGIKIGFGPSTDTAESLIKSELEADEYDSIIVTNYAKTVNSNWGVLEDKSTRLRRSFALLVVGLTEMSLGLLFIISPSHSRIVEIKAGSFIVVSAIAGYIAYYLWTKGYESEDNGEEEVGGEGEDSDLNES
;
A
#
# COMPACT_ATOMS: atom_id res chain seq x y z
N MET A 1 -42.00 -70.28 -33.59
CA MET A 1 -42.29 -69.40 -32.44
C MET A 1 -41.06 -69.49 -31.54
N SER A 2 -40.19 -68.47 -31.62
CA SER A 2 -40.00 -67.43 -30.57
C SER A 2 -39.23 -68.00 -29.38
N GLY A 3 -38.06 -67.53 -28.95
CA GLY A 3 -37.28 -66.31 -29.19
C GLY A 3 -36.36 -66.10 -27.96
N SER A 4 -35.30 -65.29 -28.11
CA SER A 4 -34.48 -64.66 -27.03
C SER A 4 -33.65 -65.57 -26.10
N GLU A 5 -32.50 -65.22 -25.51
CA GLU A 5 -31.62 -64.03 -25.44
C GLU A 5 -30.35 -64.52 -24.68
N LYS A 6 -29.13 -64.34 -25.21
CA LYS A 6 -28.16 -63.27 -24.88
C LYS A 6 -27.54 -63.26 -23.46
N GLU A 7 -26.20 -63.25 -23.50
CA GLU A 7 -25.29 -62.39 -22.70
C GLU A 7 -25.04 -62.77 -21.23
N GLY A 8 -23.84 -62.61 -20.67
CA GLY A 8 -22.63 -62.02 -21.20
C GLY A 8 -21.48 -62.16 -20.17
N GLN A 9 -20.27 -62.29 -20.70
CA GLN A 9 -19.05 -61.90 -19.99
C GLN A 9 -19.19 -60.43 -19.57
N LYS A 10 -18.85 -60.10 -18.32
CA LYS A 10 -18.43 -58.75 -17.97
C LYS A 10 -17.08 -58.83 -17.29
N GLU A 11 -16.07 -58.52 -18.10
CA GLU A 11 -14.76 -58.07 -17.69
C GLU A 11 -14.88 -57.02 -16.59
N LYS A 12 -14.09 -57.20 -15.55
CA LYS A 12 -13.88 -56.23 -14.48
C LYS A 12 -12.51 -55.62 -14.71
N ASN A 13 -12.45 -54.56 -15.51
CA ASN A 13 -11.27 -53.72 -15.65
C ASN A 13 -11.70 -52.33 -16.11
N GLY A 14 -11.36 -51.29 -15.35
CA GLY A 14 -11.51 -49.92 -15.84
C GLY A 14 -11.89 -48.87 -14.80
N GLU A 15 -11.28 -48.83 -13.61
CA GLU A 15 -11.34 -47.65 -12.74
C GLU A 15 -9.98 -47.41 -12.07
N ALA A 16 -9.07 -46.78 -12.80
CA ALA A 16 -7.85 -46.19 -12.21
C ALA A 16 -7.26 -45.02 -13.01
N SER A 17 -7.81 -44.65 -14.18
CA SER A 17 -7.13 -43.70 -15.09
C SER A 17 -7.57 -42.24 -14.96
N GLY A 18 -8.67 -41.92 -14.26
CA GLY A 18 -9.25 -40.57 -14.27
C GLY A 18 -8.73 -39.60 -13.19
N GLY A 19 -8.15 -40.11 -12.09
CA GLY A 19 -7.75 -39.28 -10.95
C GLY A 19 -6.44 -38.51 -11.16
N GLY A 20 -5.50 -39.08 -11.93
CA GLY A 20 -4.18 -38.49 -12.17
C GLY A 20 -4.23 -37.25 -13.06
N GLU A 21 -4.93 -37.30 -14.19
CA GLU A 21 -5.06 -36.15 -15.11
C GLU A 21 -5.84 -34.98 -14.49
N GLN A 22 -6.88 -35.25 -13.70
CA GLN A 22 -7.60 -34.21 -12.97
C GLN A 22 -6.75 -33.56 -11.87
N ALA A 23 -5.94 -34.33 -11.15
CA ALA A 23 -5.04 -33.78 -10.12
C ALA A 23 -3.90 -32.94 -10.72
N ILE A 24 -3.30 -33.40 -11.83
CA ILE A 24 -2.23 -32.66 -12.54
C ILE A 24 -2.78 -31.34 -13.11
N SER A 25 -3.95 -31.37 -13.76
CA SER A 25 -4.59 -30.14 -14.26
C SER A 25 -4.97 -29.15 -13.15
N SER A 26 -5.39 -29.64 -11.98
CA SER A 26 -5.65 -28.83 -10.78
C SER A 26 -4.39 -28.14 -10.23
N LYS A 27 -3.28 -28.89 -10.08
CA LYS A 27 -2.01 -28.34 -9.58
C LYS A 27 -1.45 -27.30 -10.55
N ARG A 28 -1.56 -27.55 -11.85
CA ARG A 28 -1.12 -26.62 -12.88
C ARG A 28 -1.97 -25.35 -12.93
N ASP A 29 -3.29 -25.44 -12.75
CA ASP A 29 -4.15 -24.25 -12.60
C ASP A 29 -3.74 -23.42 -11.37
N LEU A 30 -3.49 -24.08 -10.24
CA LEU A 30 -3.05 -23.41 -9.02
C LEU A 30 -1.69 -22.72 -9.18
N ALA A 31 -0.73 -23.36 -9.88
CA ALA A 31 0.56 -22.74 -10.21
C ALA A 31 0.38 -21.47 -11.06
N ASN A 32 -0.50 -21.50 -12.07
CA ASN A 32 -0.79 -20.33 -12.90
C ASN A 32 -1.39 -19.18 -12.09
N ARG A 33 -2.31 -19.48 -11.15
CA ARG A 33 -2.88 -18.47 -10.25
C ARG A 33 -1.82 -17.82 -9.37
N TYR A 34 -0.92 -18.62 -8.78
CA TYR A 34 0.16 -18.05 -7.98
C TYR A 34 1.17 -17.25 -8.81
N GLN A 35 1.46 -17.68 -10.04
CA GLN A 35 2.31 -16.91 -10.95
C GLN A 35 1.67 -15.54 -11.29
N SER A 36 0.36 -15.51 -11.55
CA SER A 36 -0.39 -14.26 -11.74
C SER A 36 -0.30 -13.37 -10.50
N MET A 37 -0.48 -13.95 -9.31
CA MET A 37 -0.38 -13.21 -8.05
C MET A 37 1.01 -12.61 -7.82
N VAL A 38 2.09 -13.34 -8.16
CA VAL A 38 3.46 -12.79 -8.11
C VAL A 38 3.64 -11.62 -9.08
N ALA A 39 3.05 -11.70 -10.27
CA ALA A 39 3.09 -10.59 -11.23
C ALA A 39 2.34 -9.35 -10.71
N ASP A 40 1.16 -9.53 -10.10
CA ASP A 40 0.39 -8.45 -9.48
C ASP A 40 1.14 -7.82 -8.29
N GLN A 41 1.81 -8.64 -7.49
CA GLN A 41 2.68 -8.17 -6.40
C GLN A 41 3.86 -7.36 -6.95
N PHE A 42 4.47 -7.79 -8.05
CA PHE A 42 5.54 -7.02 -8.71
C PHE A 42 5.05 -5.66 -9.20
N GLN A 43 3.88 -5.61 -9.86
CA GLN A 43 3.25 -4.36 -10.29
C GLN A 43 2.95 -3.45 -9.09
N SER A 44 2.50 -4.01 -7.97
CA SER A 44 2.24 -3.27 -6.74
C SER A 44 3.50 -2.63 -6.16
N VAL A 45 4.66 -3.30 -6.25
CA VAL A 45 5.94 -2.71 -5.84
C VAL A 45 6.33 -1.56 -6.75
N SER A 46 6.21 -1.72 -8.07
CA SER A 46 6.47 -0.64 -9.03
C SER A 46 5.62 0.60 -8.70
N ASN A 47 4.34 0.39 -8.38
CA ASN A 47 3.44 1.47 -7.95
C ASN A 47 3.90 2.14 -6.63
N PHE A 48 4.47 1.40 -5.68
CA PHE A 48 5.04 1.98 -4.46
C PHE A 48 6.29 2.81 -4.74
N GLU A 49 7.15 2.37 -5.66
CA GLU A 49 8.34 3.10 -6.07
C GLU A 49 7.97 4.43 -6.75
N ASP A 50 7.00 4.41 -7.66
CA ASP A 50 6.47 5.62 -8.30
C ASP A 50 5.91 6.62 -7.28
N LYS A 51 5.13 6.13 -6.31
CA LYS A 51 4.59 6.98 -5.23
C LYS A 51 5.69 7.54 -4.34
N ALA A 52 6.67 6.71 -3.97
CA ALA A 52 7.82 7.15 -3.18
C ALA A 52 8.64 8.21 -3.93
N TRP A 53 8.87 8.03 -5.23
CA TRP A 53 9.58 8.99 -6.06
C TRP A 53 8.85 10.34 -6.17
N LYS A 54 7.53 10.30 -6.35
CA LYS A 54 6.67 11.51 -6.30
C LYS A 54 6.77 12.19 -4.93
N ALA A 55 6.73 11.42 -3.85
CA ALA A 55 6.87 11.95 -2.48
C ALA A 55 8.23 12.59 -2.24
N ILE A 56 9.33 11.98 -2.70
CA ILE A 56 10.69 12.53 -2.61
C ILE A 56 10.77 13.87 -3.34
N ARG A 57 10.33 13.94 -4.60
CA ARG A 57 10.36 15.17 -5.40
C ARG A 57 9.54 16.28 -4.75
N ALA A 58 8.33 15.97 -4.28
CA ALA A 58 7.48 16.92 -3.58
C ALA A 58 8.15 17.42 -2.28
N ASN A 59 8.72 16.53 -1.47
CA ASN A 59 9.42 16.88 -0.23
C ASN A 59 10.60 17.83 -0.48
N ILE A 60 11.46 17.51 -1.45
CA ILE A 60 12.62 18.35 -1.79
C ILE A 60 12.16 19.73 -2.24
N ALA A 61 11.12 19.80 -3.10
CA ALA A 61 10.57 21.06 -3.56
C ALA A 61 10.01 21.89 -2.39
N LEU A 62 9.21 21.27 -1.51
CA LEU A 62 8.63 21.92 -0.34
C LEU A 62 9.71 22.44 0.62
N ILE A 63 10.70 21.61 0.96
CA ILE A 63 11.83 22.04 1.81
C ILE A 63 12.55 23.24 1.18
N GLY A 64 12.81 23.20 -0.14
CA GLY A 64 13.43 24.31 -0.85
C GLY A 64 12.60 25.60 -0.79
N ILE A 65 11.28 25.49 -1.00
CA ILE A 65 10.34 26.62 -0.91
C ILE A 65 10.35 27.19 0.52
N TYR A 66 10.24 26.36 1.56
CA TYR A 66 10.23 26.80 2.94
C TYR A 66 11.54 27.47 3.35
N LEU A 67 12.69 26.87 3.03
CA LEU A 67 14.00 27.45 3.34
C LEU A 67 14.22 28.78 2.60
N THR A 68 13.77 28.87 1.35
CA THR A 68 13.82 30.13 0.58
C THR A 68 12.91 31.18 1.21
N GLY A 69 11.69 30.81 1.59
CA GLY A 69 10.74 31.69 2.28
C GLY A 69 11.32 32.24 3.58
N ILE A 70 11.88 31.38 4.43
CA ILE A 70 12.58 31.80 5.67
C ILE A 70 13.73 32.75 5.34
N SER A 71 14.58 32.41 4.37
CA SER A 71 15.73 33.25 3.98
C SER A 71 15.31 34.65 3.52
N VAL A 72 14.22 34.76 2.74
CA VAL A 72 13.67 36.05 2.32
C VAL A 72 13.13 36.83 3.52
N LEU A 73 12.32 36.19 4.37
CA LEU A 73 11.73 36.84 5.55
C LEU A 73 12.79 37.40 6.50
N LEU A 74 13.88 36.67 6.71
CA LEU A 74 15.00 37.11 7.55
C LEU A 74 15.77 38.29 6.94
N ARG A 75 15.75 38.47 5.61
CA ARG A 75 16.46 39.56 4.90
C ARG A 75 15.63 40.84 4.79
N THR A 76 14.31 40.73 4.62
CA THR A 76 13.41 41.88 4.43
C THR A 76 13.04 42.61 5.72
N SER A 77 13.43 42.06 6.87
CA SER A 77 13.14 42.63 8.17
C SER A 77 14.23 43.64 8.56
N ASP A 78 14.01 44.93 8.29
CA ASP A 78 14.93 46.04 8.66
C ASP A 78 15.20 46.13 10.18
N SER A 79 14.37 45.45 10.97
CA SER A 79 14.59 45.15 12.38
C SER A 79 14.66 43.64 12.53
N THR A 80 15.66 43.09 13.23
CA THR A 80 15.72 41.64 13.47
C THR A 80 14.39 41.16 14.04
N PRO A 81 13.72 40.16 13.44
CA PRO A 81 12.46 39.66 13.97
C PRO A 81 12.65 39.27 15.44
N SER A 82 11.79 39.81 16.31
CA SER A 82 11.73 39.39 17.70
C SER A 82 11.14 37.98 17.74
N ILE A 83 11.94 36.97 17.43
CA ILE A 83 11.54 35.57 17.50
C ILE A 83 11.25 35.25 18.96
N ALA A 84 9.97 35.08 19.28
CA ALA A 84 9.56 34.65 20.60
C ALA A 84 9.80 33.15 20.74
N LEU A 85 10.00 32.69 21.98
CA LEU A 85 10.20 31.26 22.27
C LEU A 85 9.06 30.39 21.72
N ILE A 86 7.84 30.94 21.64
CA ILE A 86 6.64 30.25 21.12
C ILE A 86 6.66 30.06 19.60
N ASP A 87 7.47 30.82 18.86
CA ASP A 87 7.53 30.75 17.38
C ASP A 87 8.43 29.59 16.90
N THR A 88 9.32 29.10 17.77
CA THR A 88 10.37 28.12 17.41
C THR A 88 9.86 26.67 17.31
N PRO A 89 9.01 26.16 18.23
CA PRO A 89 8.60 24.76 18.21
C PRO A 89 7.91 24.31 16.92
N PRO A 90 6.92 25.04 16.35
CA PRO A 90 6.25 24.61 15.12
C PRO A 90 7.23 24.50 13.94
N VAL A 91 8.17 25.45 13.81
CA VAL A 91 9.20 25.42 12.76
C VAL A 91 10.10 24.19 12.94
N LEU A 92 10.54 23.90 14.16
CA LEU A 92 11.42 22.77 14.43
C LEU A 92 10.72 21.43 14.15
N ILE A 93 9.47 21.26 14.62
CA ILE A 93 8.65 20.08 14.35
C ILE A 93 8.41 19.94 12.84
N GLY A 94 8.13 21.06 12.17
CA GLY A 94 7.96 21.13 10.71
C GLY A 94 9.17 20.60 9.95
N ILE A 95 10.36 21.14 10.25
CA ILE A 95 11.63 20.71 9.64
C ILE A 95 11.87 19.22 9.89
N VAL A 96 11.81 18.78 11.16
CA VAL A 96 12.06 17.38 11.52
C VAL A 96 11.06 16.45 10.84
N GLY A 97 9.78 16.82 10.76
CA GLY A 97 8.74 16.05 10.09
C GLY A 97 8.98 15.90 8.60
N LEU A 98 9.34 16.99 7.90
CA LEU A 98 9.64 16.96 6.46
C LEU A 98 10.88 16.10 6.15
N PHE A 99 11.95 16.23 6.94
CA PHE A 99 13.14 15.39 6.77
C PHE A 99 12.87 13.92 7.08
N ALA A 100 12.14 13.63 8.16
CA ALA A 100 11.77 12.27 8.51
C ALA A 100 10.88 11.63 7.42
N SER A 101 9.92 12.39 6.88
CA SER A 101 9.10 11.98 5.74
C SER A 101 9.96 11.59 4.53
N LEU A 102 10.94 12.43 4.19
CA LEU A 102 11.86 12.20 3.08
C LEU A 102 12.69 10.92 3.29
N VAL A 103 13.22 10.70 4.50
CA VAL A 103 13.98 9.48 4.83
C VAL A 103 13.13 8.23 4.62
N TYR A 104 11.89 8.20 5.11
CA TYR A 104 11.00 7.05 4.89
C TYR A 104 10.71 6.81 3.40
N ALA A 105 10.48 7.86 2.61
CA ALA A 105 10.25 7.72 1.17
C ALA A 105 11.48 7.14 0.44
N ILE A 106 12.69 7.60 0.80
CA ILE A 106 13.94 7.06 0.26
C ILE A 106 14.11 5.58 0.61
N ILE A 107 13.81 5.19 1.86
CA ILE A 107 13.88 3.79 2.28
C ILE A 107 12.93 2.91 1.45
N VAL A 108 11.71 3.38 1.14
CA VAL A 108 10.76 2.64 0.30
C VAL A 108 11.30 2.47 -1.12
N MET A 109 11.93 3.51 -1.67
CA MET A 109 12.52 3.50 -3.01
C MET A 109 13.73 2.56 -3.11
N LEU A 110 14.60 2.52 -2.09
CA LEU A 110 15.82 1.70 -2.11
C LEU A 110 15.61 0.23 -1.72
N GLY A 111 14.53 -0.10 -1.03
CA GLY A 111 14.28 -1.48 -0.58
C GLY A 111 13.76 -2.36 -1.70
N ILE A 112 14.60 -3.12 -2.41
CA ILE A 112 14.16 -4.06 -3.46
C ILE A 112 14.61 -5.47 -3.12
N LYS A 113 13.70 -6.28 -2.57
CA LYS A 113 13.84 -7.74 -2.48
C LYS A 113 12.47 -8.39 -2.66
N ILE A 114 12.03 -8.55 -3.91
CA ILE A 114 10.85 -9.35 -4.25
C ILE A 114 11.33 -10.59 -4.97
N GLY A 115 10.86 -11.74 -4.53
CA GLY A 115 11.14 -13.01 -5.20
C GLY A 115 10.30 -13.10 -6.46
N PHE A 116 10.92 -13.54 -7.56
CA PHE A 116 10.22 -13.87 -8.79
C PHE A 116 10.56 -15.31 -9.18
N GLY A 117 9.52 -16.14 -9.36
CA GLY A 117 9.69 -17.53 -9.76
C GLY A 117 10.23 -18.48 -8.67
N PRO A 118 10.61 -19.70 -9.07
CA PRO A 118 11.24 -20.69 -8.19
C PRO A 118 12.62 -20.22 -7.71
N SER A 119 12.97 -20.57 -6.48
CA SER A 119 14.32 -20.27 -5.96
C SER A 119 15.41 -20.94 -6.79
N THR A 120 16.63 -20.39 -6.77
CA THR A 120 17.79 -20.97 -7.49
C THR A 120 18.02 -22.42 -7.12
N ASP A 121 17.87 -22.76 -5.84
CA ASP A 121 18.06 -24.11 -5.32
C ASP A 121 16.97 -25.06 -5.87
N THR A 122 15.74 -24.57 -5.99
CA THR A 122 14.63 -25.31 -6.62
C THR A 122 14.88 -25.51 -8.11
N ALA A 123 15.30 -24.47 -8.82
CA ALA A 123 15.57 -24.55 -10.26
C ALA A 123 16.69 -25.54 -10.57
N GLU A 124 17.76 -25.54 -9.77
CA GLU A 124 18.86 -26.49 -9.90
C GLU A 124 18.41 -27.93 -9.60
N SER A 125 17.53 -28.11 -8.61
CA SER A 125 16.91 -29.40 -8.30
C SER A 125 16.10 -29.91 -9.49
N LEU A 126 15.20 -29.07 -10.03
CA LEU A 126 14.33 -29.39 -11.17
C LEU A 126 15.10 -29.73 -12.46
N ILE A 127 16.27 -29.11 -12.67
CA ILE A 127 17.13 -29.37 -13.84
C ILE A 127 17.89 -30.70 -13.72
N LYS A 128 18.27 -31.09 -12.50
CA LYS A 128 19.11 -32.28 -12.26
C LYS A 128 18.33 -33.57 -12.07
N SER A 129 17.03 -33.49 -11.78
CA SER A 129 16.17 -34.65 -11.52
C SER A 129 15.24 -34.96 -12.70
N GLU A 130 15.20 -36.22 -13.13
CA GLU A 130 14.10 -36.75 -13.93
C GLU A 130 12.87 -36.88 -13.01
N LEU A 131 12.06 -35.81 -12.94
CA LEU A 131 10.84 -35.79 -12.13
C LEU A 131 9.65 -36.28 -12.94
N GLU A 132 8.76 -37.02 -12.28
CA GLU A 132 7.43 -37.25 -12.84
C GLU A 132 6.63 -35.94 -12.90
N ALA A 133 5.69 -35.84 -13.85
CA ALA A 133 4.93 -34.62 -14.08
C ALA A 133 4.18 -34.12 -12.82
N ASP A 134 3.70 -35.03 -11.98
CA ASP A 134 3.01 -34.68 -10.73
C ASP A 134 3.94 -34.11 -9.65
N GLU A 135 5.18 -34.61 -9.58
CA GLU A 135 6.21 -34.12 -8.65
C GLU A 135 6.71 -32.74 -9.07
N TYR A 136 6.91 -32.53 -10.38
CA TYR A 136 7.26 -31.24 -10.95
C TYR A 136 6.23 -30.17 -10.60
N ASP A 137 4.94 -30.43 -10.86
CA ASP A 137 3.86 -29.47 -10.60
C ASP A 137 3.73 -29.16 -9.10
N SER A 138 3.89 -30.16 -8.23
CA SER A 138 3.89 -29.99 -6.78
C SER A 138 5.03 -29.07 -6.27
N ILE A 139 6.25 -29.25 -6.79
CA ILE A 139 7.42 -28.44 -6.43
C ILE A 139 7.24 -26.99 -6.87
N ILE A 140 6.71 -26.78 -8.08
CA ILE A 140 6.45 -25.45 -8.65
C ILE A 140 5.38 -24.72 -7.83
N VAL A 141 4.23 -25.35 -7.56
CA VAL A 141 3.16 -24.76 -6.73
C VAL A 141 3.70 -24.35 -5.36
N THR A 142 4.44 -25.23 -4.70
CA THR A 142 5.00 -24.97 -3.36
C THR A 142 5.98 -23.80 -3.37
N ASN A 143 6.82 -23.69 -4.40
CA ASN A 143 7.75 -22.57 -4.54
C ASN A 143 7.02 -21.25 -4.75
N TYR A 144 6.05 -21.22 -5.66
CA TYR A 144 5.28 -20.00 -5.90
C TYR A 144 4.49 -19.58 -4.67
N ALA A 145 3.87 -20.52 -3.94
CA ALA A 145 3.20 -20.22 -2.68
C ALA A 145 4.16 -19.60 -1.64
N LYS A 146 5.39 -20.14 -1.51
CA LYS A 146 6.43 -19.58 -0.63
C LYS A 146 6.86 -18.18 -1.05
N THR A 147 7.04 -17.95 -2.35
CA THR A 147 7.39 -16.64 -2.92
C THR A 147 6.30 -15.61 -2.67
N VAL A 148 5.03 -15.96 -2.93
CA VAL A 148 3.86 -15.11 -2.63
C VAL A 148 3.82 -14.72 -1.16
N ASN A 149 4.00 -15.68 -0.24
CA ASN A 149 3.96 -15.42 1.20
C ASN A 149 5.13 -14.52 1.65
N SER A 150 6.33 -14.72 1.10
CA SER A 150 7.49 -13.86 1.39
C SER A 150 7.28 -12.44 0.87
N ASN A 151 6.71 -12.30 -0.33
CA ASN A 151 6.47 -11.01 -0.96
C ASN A 151 5.42 -10.18 -0.21
N TRP A 152 4.42 -10.83 0.38
CA TRP A 152 3.42 -10.16 1.23
C TRP A 152 4.06 -9.41 2.40
N GLY A 153 5.02 -10.01 3.10
CA GLY A 153 5.73 -9.34 4.19
C GLY A 153 6.50 -8.09 3.72
N VAL A 154 7.09 -8.15 2.53
CA VAL A 154 7.83 -7.02 1.94
C VAL A 154 6.88 -5.90 1.50
N LEU A 155 5.74 -6.25 0.89
CA LEU A 155 4.70 -5.30 0.49
C LEU A 155 4.09 -4.58 1.70
N GLU A 156 3.80 -5.30 2.77
CA GLU A 156 3.24 -4.73 4.00
C GLU A 156 4.21 -3.75 4.66
N ASP A 157 5.50 -4.10 4.74
CA ASP A 157 6.54 -3.23 5.28
C ASP A 157 6.75 -1.98 4.40
N LYS A 158 6.78 -2.12 3.07
CA LYS A 158 6.82 -0.97 2.14
C LYS A 158 5.60 -0.06 2.30
N SER A 159 4.40 -0.64 2.34
CA SER A 159 3.14 0.08 2.54
C SER A 159 3.17 0.87 3.85
N THR A 160 3.56 0.22 4.95
CA THR A 160 3.67 0.84 6.27
C THR A 160 4.68 2.00 6.27
N ARG A 161 5.85 1.82 5.66
CA ARG A 161 6.87 2.89 5.56
C ARG A 161 6.39 4.06 4.71
N LEU A 162 5.68 3.80 3.61
CA LEU A 162 5.13 4.85 2.76
C LEU A 162 4.02 5.63 3.47
N ARG A 163 3.15 4.94 4.24
CA ARG A 163 2.16 5.60 5.10
C ARG A 163 2.80 6.49 6.15
N ARG A 164 3.85 6.01 6.83
CA ARG A 164 4.63 6.83 7.79
C ARG A 164 5.25 8.05 7.10
N SER A 165 5.77 7.90 5.89
CA SER A 165 6.28 9.02 5.10
C SER A 165 5.21 10.09 4.88
N PHE A 166 3.99 9.70 4.46
CA PHE A 166 2.89 10.66 4.26
C PHE A 166 2.37 11.27 5.56
N ALA A 167 2.27 10.48 6.64
CA ALA A 167 1.87 11.00 7.96
C ALA A 167 2.83 12.10 8.44
N LEU A 168 4.13 11.85 8.34
CA LEU A 168 5.18 12.82 8.70
C LEU A 168 5.22 14.01 7.75
N LEU A 169 4.86 13.83 6.47
CA LEU A 169 4.73 14.93 5.52
C LEU A 169 3.63 15.89 5.96
N VAL A 170 2.46 15.38 6.32
CA VAL A 170 1.32 16.20 6.78
C VAL A 170 1.69 16.98 8.04
N VAL A 171 2.29 16.32 9.03
CA VAL A 171 2.77 17.00 10.26
C VAL A 171 3.82 18.04 9.92
N GLY A 172 4.82 17.68 9.12
CA GLY A 172 5.89 18.58 8.71
C GLY A 172 5.36 19.84 8.00
N LEU A 173 4.45 19.66 7.04
CA LEU A 173 3.87 20.74 6.25
C LEU A 173 3.00 21.68 7.11
N THR A 174 2.13 21.11 7.95
CA THR A 174 1.21 21.90 8.80
C THR A 174 1.98 22.71 9.83
N GLU A 175 2.91 22.09 10.54
CA GLU A 175 3.72 22.74 11.58
C GLU A 175 4.69 23.78 10.99
N MET A 176 5.29 23.48 9.85
CA MET A 176 6.18 24.44 9.17
C MET A 176 5.40 25.67 8.69
N SER A 177 4.21 25.46 8.12
CA SER A 177 3.35 26.57 7.67
C SER A 177 2.88 27.41 8.85
N LEU A 178 2.49 26.78 9.96
CA LEU A 178 2.10 27.48 11.18
C LEU A 178 3.27 28.29 11.76
N GLY A 179 4.47 27.71 11.81
CA GLY A 179 5.68 28.38 12.27
C GLY A 179 6.02 29.61 11.44
N LEU A 180 5.88 29.54 10.12
CA LEU A 180 6.03 30.72 9.25
C LEU A 180 5.01 31.82 9.56
N LEU A 181 3.74 31.47 9.78
CA LEU A 181 2.72 32.43 10.17
C LEU A 181 3.05 33.09 11.51
N PHE A 182 3.63 32.34 12.45
CA PHE A 182 4.03 32.88 13.74
C PHE A 182 5.18 33.88 13.61
N ILE A 183 6.18 33.58 12.78
CA ILE A 183 7.33 34.48 12.54
C ILE A 183 6.88 35.82 11.93
N ILE A 184 5.92 35.81 11.02
CA ILE A 184 5.44 37.04 10.34
C ILE A 184 4.47 37.83 11.23
N SER A 185 3.81 37.16 12.19
CA SER A 185 2.80 37.76 13.05
C SER A 185 3.41 38.62 14.16
N PRO A 186 2.86 39.83 14.45
CA PRO A 186 3.36 40.70 15.51
C PRO A 186 3.38 40.05 16.90
N SER A 187 4.40 40.38 17.70
CA SER A 187 4.61 39.83 19.05
C SER A 187 3.91 40.63 20.16
N HIS A 188 2.59 40.86 20.03
CA HIS A 188 1.77 41.43 21.11
C HIS A 188 1.28 40.35 22.11
N SER A 189 1.10 40.70 23.39
CA SER A 189 0.72 39.74 24.45
C SER A 189 -0.55 38.92 24.13
N ARG A 190 -1.62 39.57 23.64
CA ARG A 190 -2.84 38.86 23.19
C ARG A 190 -2.60 37.94 21.99
N ILE A 191 -1.64 38.26 21.12
CA ILE A 191 -1.30 37.44 19.96
C ILE A 191 -0.53 36.19 20.41
N VAL A 192 0.29 36.28 21.46
CA VAL A 192 1.01 35.12 22.02
C VAL A 192 0.03 34.06 22.53
N GLU A 193 -1.05 34.45 23.19
CA GLU A 193 -2.10 33.50 23.64
C GLU A 193 -2.78 32.80 22.45
N ILE A 194 -3.08 33.56 21.38
CA ILE A 194 -3.66 33.01 20.14
C ILE A 194 -2.68 32.06 19.44
N LYS A 195 -1.38 32.41 19.40
CA LYS A 195 -0.32 31.52 18.88
C LYS A 195 -0.27 30.22 19.67
N ALA A 196 -0.26 30.28 20.99
CA ALA A 196 -0.25 29.08 21.83
C ALA A 196 -1.50 28.20 21.60
N GLY A 197 -2.70 28.81 21.56
CA GLY A 197 -3.95 28.08 21.30
C GLY A 197 -3.99 27.45 19.90
N SER A 198 -3.58 28.19 18.87
CA SER A 198 -3.55 27.68 17.50
C SER A 198 -2.52 26.57 17.31
N PHE A 199 -1.36 26.64 17.97
CA PHE A 199 -0.39 25.54 17.99
C PHE A 199 -1.02 24.25 18.52
N ILE A 200 -1.66 24.30 19.70
CA ILE A 200 -2.30 23.11 20.27
C ILE A 200 -3.35 22.53 19.33
N VAL A 201 -4.22 23.37 18.77
CA VAL A 201 -5.31 22.92 17.87
C VAL A 201 -4.76 22.33 16.58
N VAL A 202 -3.82 23.01 15.93
CA VAL A 202 -3.23 22.53 14.67
C VAL A 202 -2.44 21.24 14.90
N SER A 203 -1.62 21.17 15.95
CA SER A 203 -0.88 19.95 16.30
C SER A 203 -1.82 18.79 16.62
N ALA A 204 -2.95 19.04 17.29
CA ALA A 204 -3.95 18.00 17.56
C ALA A 204 -4.59 17.47 16.26
N ILE A 205 -4.97 18.36 15.34
CA ILE A 205 -5.55 17.99 14.04
C ILE A 205 -4.52 17.23 13.19
N ALA A 206 -3.31 17.77 13.06
CA ALA A 206 -2.24 17.14 12.30
C ALA A 206 -1.87 15.77 12.88
N GLY A 207 -1.78 15.67 14.21
CA GLY A 207 -1.55 14.43 14.94
C GLY A 207 -2.66 13.41 14.73
N TYR A 208 -3.92 13.83 14.75
CA TYR A 208 -5.07 12.96 14.47
C TYR A 208 -5.04 12.41 13.05
N ILE A 209 -4.77 13.26 12.05
CA ILE A 209 -4.65 12.83 10.65
C ILE A 209 -3.47 11.87 10.48
N ALA A 210 -2.32 12.19 11.08
CA ALA A 210 -1.14 11.33 11.04
C ALA A 210 -1.38 9.97 11.70
N TYR A 211 -2.09 9.95 12.83
CA TYR A 211 -2.52 8.73 13.51
C TYR A 211 -3.45 7.89 12.64
N TYR A 212 -4.41 8.52 11.96
CA TYR A 212 -5.32 7.83 11.05
C TYR A 212 -4.55 7.20 9.87
N LEU A 213 -3.61 7.94 9.26
CA LEU A 213 -2.75 7.43 8.19
C LEU A 213 -1.85 6.28 8.65
N TRP A 214 -1.47 6.26 9.93
CA TRP A 214 -0.68 5.17 10.51
C TRP A 214 -1.53 3.91 10.73
N THR A 215 -2.73 4.08 11.29
CA THR A 215 -3.54 2.97 11.83
C THR A 215 -4.50 2.35 10.84
N LYS A 216 -5.09 3.13 9.93
CA LYS A 216 -5.94 2.58 8.87
C LYS A 216 -5.07 1.97 7.78
N GLY A 217 -4.67 0.72 8.00
CA GLY A 217 -4.64 -0.22 6.89
C GLY A 217 -6.00 -0.17 6.21
N TYR A 218 -6.03 -0.04 4.88
CA TYR A 218 -7.25 -0.31 4.13
C TYR A 218 -7.62 -1.77 4.41
N GLU A 219 -8.40 -2.01 5.46
CA GLU A 219 -9.36 -3.10 5.47
C GLU A 219 -10.18 -2.89 4.21
N SER A 220 -10.14 -3.88 3.32
CA SER A 220 -11.04 -3.96 2.18
C SER A 220 -12.43 -3.58 2.65
N GLU A 221 -13.03 -2.57 2.01
CA GLU A 221 -14.46 -2.34 2.06
C GLU A 221 -15.15 -3.61 1.54
N ASP A 222 -15.35 -4.58 2.42
CA ASP A 222 -16.39 -5.58 2.31
C ASP A 222 -17.65 -4.97 2.90
N ASN A 223 -18.19 -3.98 2.19
CA ASN A 223 -19.58 -3.60 2.28
C ASN A 223 -20.12 -3.74 0.86
N GLY A 224 -20.45 -4.98 0.51
CA GLY A 224 -21.41 -5.27 -0.53
C GLY A 224 -22.74 -4.63 -0.16
N GLU A 225 -22.94 -3.39 -0.58
CA GLU A 225 -24.27 -2.86 -0.86
C GLU A 225 -24.50 -3.07 -2.36
N GLU A 226 -24.93 -4.28 -2.70
CA GLU A 226 -25.74 -4.50 -3.89
C GLU A 226 -27.06 -3.73 -3.70
N GLU A 227 -27.08 -2.43 -4.06
CA GLU A 227 -28.34 -1.81 -4.48
C GLU A 227 -28.71 -2.42 -5.83
N VAL A 228 -29.43 -3.54 -5.77
CA VAL A 228 -30.18 -4.07 -6.89
C VAL A 228 -31.21 -3.02 -7.29
N GLY A 229 -30.92 -2.33 -8.39
CA GLY A 229 -31.90 -1.54 -9.12
C GLY A 229 -33.09 -2.42 -9.52
N GLY A 230 -34.28 -1.99 -9.11
CA GLY A 230 -35.56 -2.42 -9.66
C GLY A 230 -36.30 -1.19 -10.16
N GLU A 231 -35.85 -0.62 -11.27
CA GLU A 231 -36.72 0.19 -12.12
C GLU A 231 -37.64 -0.75 -12.91
N GLY A 232 -38.95 -0.49 -12.83
CA GLY A 232 -39.98 -1.26 -13.50
C GLY A 232 -41.32 -0.52 -13.46
N GLU A 233 -41.40 0.52 -14.28
CA GLU A 233 -42.54 1.04 -15.04
C GLU A 233 -43.97 1.00 -14.45
N ASP A 234 -44.51 2.21 -14.31
CA ASP A 234 -45.85 2.68 -14.72
C ASP A 234 -46.97 1.65 -14.98
N SER A 235 -48.08 1.81 -14.22
CA SER A 235 -49.42 1.84 -14.81
C SER A 235 -50.45 2.40 -13.82
N ASP A 236 -50.88 3.63 -14.07
CA ASP A 236 -52.28 4.00 -14.28
C ASP A 236 -53.42 3.36 -13.44
N LEU A 237 -54.29 4.28 -12.97
CA LEU A 237 -55.76 4.18 -12.85
C LEU A 237 -56.41 3.63 -11.55
N ASN A 238 -57.09 4.59 -10.89
CA ASN A 238 -58.53 4.59 -10.56
C ASN A 238 -59.02 4.15 -9.16
N GLU A 239 -60.04 4.88 -8.70
CA GLU A 239 -61.03 4.60 -7.63
C GLU A 239 -60.52 4.62 -6.17
N SER A 240 -61.09 5.35 -5.21
CA SER A 240 -62.34 6.14 -5.08
C SER A 240 -62.17 7.23 -4.02
#